data_AF-U6RSK7-F1
#
_entry.id   AF-U6RSK7-F1
#
_cell.length_a   1.000
_cell.length_b   1.000
_cell.length_c   1.000
_cell.angle_alpha   90.00
_cell.angle_beta   90.00
_cell.angle_gamma   90.00
#
_symmetry.space_group_name_H-M   'P 1'
#
loop_
_entity.id
_entity.type
_entity.pdbx_description
1 polymer ?
#
loop_
_entity_poly.entity_id
_entity_poly.type
_entity_poly.pdbx_seq_one_letter_code
_entity_poly.pdbx_strand_id
1 'polypeptide(L)'
;DKWLQSQKVRAKLLFEQFPDIKSVYYYALRLGKIFSDYTDKDVARAKLALWYNEIEEFGYDTFTTVANSIENHYERILNYFVNRSTNAAAEAFNAKIKAFRASFRGVVDKRFFLYRLAKVYA
;
A
#
# COMPACT_ATOMS: atom_id res chain seq x y z
N ASP A 1 -17.59 1.74 -0.85
CA ASP A 1 -18.74 2.66 -0.69
C ASP A 1 -19.07 3.09 0.75
N LYS A 2 -18.07 3.38 1.61
CA LYS A 2 -18.31 3.85 2.99
C LYS A 2 -17.92 5.32 3.16
N TRP A 3 -18.51 6.23 2.37
CA TRP A 3 -18.35 7.67 2.57
C TRP A 3 -19.58 8.24 3.28
N LEU A 4 -19.34 9.01 4.34
CA LEU A 4 -20.35 9.86 4.97
C LEU A 4 -20.82 10.94 3.99
N GLN A 5 -22.03 11.47 4.20
CA GLN A 5 -22.58 12.49 3.30
C GLN A 5 -21.69 13.74 3.22
N SER A 6 -21.13 14.18 4.34
CA SER A 6 -20.18 15.29 4.38
C SER A 6 -18.90 15.02 3.56
N GLN A 7 -18.41 13.77 3.54
CA GLN A 7 -17.25 13.38 2.74
C GLN A 7 -17.58 13.38 1.25
N LYS A 8 -18.76 12.90 0.87
CA LYS A 8 -19.24 12.93 -0.53
C LYS A 8 -19.31 14.37 -1.06
N VAL A 9 -19.88 15.28 -0.27
CA VAL A 9 -19.97 16.71 -0.65
C VAL A 9 -18.58 17.32 -0.83
N ARG A 10 -17.68 17.10 0.13
CA ARG A 10 -16.30 17.62 0.05
C ARG A 10 -15.53 17.04 -1.13
N ALA A 11 -15.62 15.73 -1.36
CA ALA A 11 -14.97 15.08 -2.48
C ALA A 11 -15.51 15.58 -3.82
N LYS A 12 -16.84 15.82 -3.92
CA LYS A 12 -17.43 16.41 -5.12
C LYS A 12 -16.82 17.78 -5.42
N LEU A 13 -16.78 18.68 -4.44
CA LEU A 13 -16.19 20.02 -4.60
C LEU A 13 -14.70 19.94 -4.99
N LEU A 14 -13.94 19.06 -4.31
CA LEU A 14 -12.51 18.86 -4.60
C LEU A 14 -12.29 18.36 -6.02
N PHE A 15 -13.06 17.36 -6.46
CA PHE A 15 -12.91 16.75 -7.77
C PHE A 15 -13.44 17.61 -8.92
N GLU A 16 -14.35 18.55 -8.64
CA GLU A 16 -14.75 19.59 -9.59
C GLU A 16 -13.63 20.63 -9.78
N GLN A 17 -12.92 20.99 -8.70
CA GLN A 17 -11.81 21.94 -8.76
C GLN A 17 -10.50 21.32 -9.29
N PHE A 18 -10.25 20.04 -9.01
CA PHE A 18 -9.02 19.33 -9.36
C PHE A 18 -9.36 17.98 -10.03
N PRO A 19 -9.67 18.01 -11.35
CA PRO A 19 -10.05 16.80 -12.10
C PRO A 19 -8.93 15.76 -12.20
N ASP A 20 -7.67 16.19 -12.17
CA ASP A 20 -6.50 15.33 -12.15
C ASP A 20 -6.44 14.49 -10.86
N ILE A 21 -6.65 15.11 -9.70
CA ILE A 21 -6.73 14.43 -8.40
C ILE A 21 -7.84 13.37 -8.40
N LYS A 22 -8.97 13.67 -9.06
CA LYS A 22 -10.06 12.70 -9.22
C LYS A 22 -9.58 11.46 -9.96
N SER A 23 -8.94 11.62 -11.12
CA SER A 23 -8.42 10.50 -11.92
C SER A 23 -7.41 9.66 -11.12
N VAL A 24 -6.41 10.33 -10.54
CA VAL A 24 -5.38 9.73 -9.67
C VAL A 24 -6.00 8.94 -8.52
N TYR A 25 -7.03 9.49 -7.86
CA TYR A 25 -7.76 8.81 -6.80
C TYR A 25 -8.41 7.50 -7.27
N TYR A 26 -9.07 7.52 -8.44
CA TYR A 26 -9.70 6.32 -8.99
C TYR A 26 -8.67 5.28 -9.46
N TYR A 27 -7.54 5.70 -10.02
CA TYR A 27 -6.46 4.77 -10.36
C TYR A 27 -5.88 4.08 -9.13
N ALA A 28 -5.68 4.80 -8.02
CA ALA A 28 -5.25 4.22 -6.74
C ALA A 28 -6.27 3.20 -6.21
N LEU A 29 -7.56 3.54 -6.24
CA LEU A 29 -8.61 2.62 -5.83
C LEU A 29 -8.64 1.36 -6.69
N ARG A 30 -8.50 1.51 -8.00
CA ARG A 30 -8.47 0.38 -8.94
C ARG A 30 -7.29 -0.54 -8.67
N LEU A 31 -6.10 0.01 -8.42
CA LEU A 31 -4.95 -0.78 -8.00
C LEU A 31 -5.27 -1.60 -6.75
N GLY A 32 -5.84 -0.97 -5.71
CA GLY A 32 -6.26 -1.67 -4.49
C GLY A 32 -7.27 -2.78 -4.76
N LYS A 33 -8.24 -2.55 -5.66
CA LYS A 33 -9.21 -3.56 -6.09
C LYS A 33 -8.55 -4.77 -6.76
N ILE A 34 -7.45 -4.58 -7.48
CA ILE A 34 -6.74 -5.71 -8.10
C ILE A 34 -6.28 -6.71 -7.03
N PHE A 35 -5.82 -6.22 -5.87
CA PHE A 35 -5.36 -7.07 -4.77
C PHE A 35 -6.49 -7.63 -3.89
N SER A 36 -7.64 -6.96 -3.82
CA SER A 36 -8.78 -7.42 -3.02
C SER A 36 -9.70 -8.38 -3.78
N ASP A 37 -10.01 -8.08 -5.04
CA ASP A 37 -11.11 -8.70 -5.78
C ASP A 37 -10.65 -9.93 -6.58
N TYR A 38 -9.35 -10.03 -6.89
CA TYR A 38 -8.79 -11.17 -7.62
C TYR A 38 -7.91 -12.03 -6.72
N THR A 39 -8.04 -13.34 -6.89
CA THR A 39 -7.28 -14.35 -6.14
C THR A 39 -6.30 -15.12 -7.02
N ASP A 40 -6.58 -15.21 -8.32
CA ASP A 40 -5.73 -15.91 -9.28
C ASP A 40 -4.55 -15.03 -9.74
N LYS A 41 -3.35 -15.62 -9.74
CA LYS A 41 -2.10 -14.91 -10.08
C LYS A 41 -2.08 -14.45 -11.53
N ASP A 42 -2.58 -15.26 -12.46
CA ASP A 42 -2.54 -14.95 -13.90
C ASP A 42 -3.60 -13.90 -14.25
N VAL A 43 -4.78 -13.97 -13.63
CA VAL A 43 -5.81 -12.92 -13.73
C VAL A 43 -5.29 -11.60 -13.16
N ALA A 44 -4.66 -11.62 -11.98
CA ALA A 44 -4.08 -10.42 -11.38
C ALA A 44 -2.96 -9.82 -12.26
N ARG A 45 -2.11 -10.66 -12.88
CA ARG A 45 -1.09 -10.25 -13.84
C ARG A 45 -1.71 -9.46 -14.99
N ALA A 46 -2.73 -10.02 -15.63
CA ALA A 46 -3.42 -9.35 -16.75
C ALA A 46 -4.08 -8.03 -16.31
N LYS A 47 -4.65 -7.97 -15.11
CA LYS A 47 -5.27 -6.75 -14.57
C LYS A 47 -4.25 -5.65 -14.24
N LEU A 48 -3.08 -6.02 -13.71
CA LEU A 48 -1.98 -5.08 -13.51
C LEU A 48 -1.46 -4.53 -14.83
N ALA A 49 -1.32 -5.38 -15.87
CA ALA A 49 -0.93 -4.94 -17.20
C ALA A 49 -1.90 -3.90 -17.78
N LEU A 50 -3.21 -4.14 -17.67
CA LEU A 50 -4.22 -3.17 -18.09
C LEU A 50 -4.15 -1.86 -17.30
N TRP A 51 -3.87 -1.94 -16.00
CA TRP A 51 -3.71 -0.76 -15.15
C TRP A 51 -2.46 0.05 -15.55
N TYR A 52 -1.35 -0.61 -15.90
CA TYR A 52 -0.17 0.08 -16.40
C TYR A 52 -0.43 0.90 -17.66
N ASN A 53 -1.10 0.29 -18.64
CA ASN A 53 -1.43 0.98 -19.90
C ASN A 53 -2.24 2.26 -19.64
N GLU A 54 -3.18 2.21 -18.70
CA GLU A 54 -4.00 3.37 -18.33
C GLU A 54 -3.19 4.47 -17.61
N ILE A 55 -2.21 4.09 -16.80
CA ILE A 55 -1.32 5.04 -16.13
C ILE A 55 -0.37 5.70 -17.12
N GLU A 56 0.18 4.93 -18.05
CA GLU A 56 1.07 5.42 -19.10
C GLU A 56 0.34 6.39 -20.03
N GLU A 57 -0.90 6.05 -20.45
CA GLU A 57 -1.75 6.94 -21.24
C GLU A 57 -2.12 8.23 -20.49
N PHE A 58 -2.34 8.16 -19.18
CA PHE A 58 -2.64 9.33 -18.36
C PHE A 58 -1.44 10.28 -18.19
N GLY A 59 -0.20 9.76 -18.22
CA GLY A 59 1.02 10.57 -18.28
C GLY A 59 1.33 11.39 -17.01
N TYR A 60 1.00 10.89 -15.82
CA TYR A 60 1.22 11.61 -14.55
C TYR A 60 2.46 11.10 -13.80
N ASP A 61 3.51 11.93 -13.74
CA ASP A 61 4.85 11.56 -13.26
C ASP A 61 4.89 10.81 -11.92
N THR A 62 4.07 11.22 -10.96
CA THR A 62 4.04 10.58 -9.63
C THR A 62 3.52 9.15 -9.69
N PHE A 63 2.56 8.87 -10.58
CA PHE A 63 2.04 7.53 -10.80
C PHE A 63 2.97 6.69 -11.67
N THR A 64 3.70 7.30 -12.62
CA THR A 64 4.78 6.63 -13.36
C THR A 64 5.86 6.10 -12.41
N THR A 65 6.21 6.86 -11.37
CA THR A 65 7.16 6.39 -10.36
C THR A 65 6.64 5.16 -9.60
N VAL A 66 5.35 5.15 -9.24
CA VAL A 66 4.71 3.99 -8.61
C VAL A 66 4.69 2.79 -9.56
N ALA A 67 4.34 3.02 -10.82
CA ALA A 67 4.34 2.00 -11.86
C ALA A 67 5.73 1.36 -12.00
N ASN A 68 6.77 2.17 -12.16
CA ASN A 68 8.16 1.68 -12.24
C ASN A 68 8.56 0.87 -11.00
N SER A 69 8.10 1.26 -9.80
CA SER A 69 8.37 0.50 -8.58
C SER A 69 7.68 -0.87 -8.57
N ILE A 70 6.46 -0.97 -9.09
CA ILE A 70 5.72 -2.23 -9.17
C ILE A 70 6.38 -3.12 -10.23
N GLU A 71 6.84 -2.56 -11.35
CA GLU A 71 7.51 -3.29 -12.43
C GLU A 71 8.85 -3.89 -11.96
N ASN A 72 9.67 -3.10 -11.28
CA ASN A 72 10.95 -3.55 -10.71
C ASN A 72 10.81 -4.69 -9.70
N HIS A 73 9.62 -4.86 -9.11
CA HIS A 73 9.33 -5.88 -8.11
C HIS A 73 8.19 -6.81 -8.53
N TYR A 74 7.90 -6.89 -9.83
CA TYR A 74 6.67 -7.46 -10.35
C TYR A 74 6.44 -8.92 -9.92
N GLU A 75 7.44 -9.79 -10.09
CA GLU A 75 7.33 -11.19 -9.67
C GLU A 75 7.10 -11.35 -8.17
N ARG A 76 7.78 -10.54 -7.35
CA ARG A 76 7.60 -10.55 -5.90
C ARG A 76 6.20 -10.09 -5.50
N ILE A 77 5.67 -9.07 -6.19
CA ILE A 77 4.33 -8.56 -5.97
C ILE A 77 3.29 -9.60 -6.41
N LEU A 78 3.47 -10.23 -7.57
CA LEU A 78 2.56 -11.28 -8.04
C LEU A 78 2.55 -12.51 -7.14
N ASN A 79 3.65 -12.82 -6.44
CA ASN A 79 3.69 -13.89 -5.46
C ASN A 79 2.75 -13.66 -4.26
N TYR A 80 2.28 -12.42 -4.04
CA TYR A 80 1.16 -12.17 -3.13
C TYR A 80 -0.05 -13.03 -3.46
N PHE A 81 -0.40 -13.23 -4.74
CA PHE A 81 -1.60 -13.97 -5.13
C PHE A 81 -1.49 -15.50 -4.93
N VAL A 82 -0.30 -16.03 -4.64
CA VAL A 82 -0.11 -17.47 -4.38
C VAL A 82 -0.58 -17.83 -2.97
N ASN A 83 -0.01 -17.17 -1.95
CA ASN A 83 -0.28 -17.50 -0.54
C ASN A 83 -1.08 -16.41 0.18
N ARG A 84 -1.24 -15.23 -0.43
CA ARG A 84 -1.89 -14.03 0.12
C ARG A 84 -1.42 -13.67 1.53
N SER A 85 -0.18 -14.01 1.84
CA SER A 85 0.44 -13.67 3.12
C SER A 85 0.45 -12.15 3.25
N THR A 86 -0.29 -11.64 4.24
CA THR A 86 -0.41 -10.20 4.46
C THR A 86 0.76 -9.70 5.27
N ASN A 87 1.19 -8.47 5.02
CA ASN A 87 2.21 -7.79 5.81
C ASN A 87 1.72 -7.41 7.22
N ALA A 88 0.46 -7.70 7.57
CA ALA A 88 -0.17 -7.28 8.81
C ALA A 88 0.58 -7.76 10.06
N ALA A 89 1.08 -8.99 10.07
CA ALA A 89 1.87 -9.51 11.18
C ALA A 89 3.19 -8.74 11.36
N ALA A 90 3.88 -8.44 10.25
CA ALA A 90 5.11 -7.66 10.26
C ALA A 90 4.86 -6.18 10.62
N GLU A 91 3.76 -5.59 10.16
CA GLU A 91 3.34 -4.22 10.53
C GLU A 91 2.99 -4.13 12.02
N ALA A 92 2.25 -5.10 12.55
CA ALA A 92 1.93 -5.18 13.97
C ALA A 92 3.20 -5.35 14.82
N PHE A 93 4.15 -6.17 14.36
CA PHE A 93 5.44 -6.34 15.03
C PHE A 93 6.28 -5.05 14.99
N ASN A 94 6.34 -4.38 13.82
CA ASN A 94 7.00 -3.08 13.68
C ASN A 94 6.37 -2.01 14.58
N ALA A 95 5.04 -2.02 14.74
CA ALA A 95 4.33 -1.13 15.66
C ALA A 95 4.72 -1.41 17.12
N LYS A 96 4.79 -2.69 17.52
CA LYS A 96 5.27 -3.10 18.85
C LYS A 96 6.71 -2.65 19.12
N ILE A 97 7.62 -2.83 18.16
CA ILE A 97 9.00 -2.35 18.27
C ILE A 97 9.05 -0.83 18.41
N LYS A 98 8.29 -0.09 17.59
CA LYS A 98 8.23 1.38 17.65
C LYS A 98 7.73 1.85 19.01
N ALA A 99 6.66 1.25 19.54
CA ALA A 99 6.12 1.56 20.86
C ALA A 99 7.13 1.24 21.97
N PHE A 100 7.74 0.05 21.94
CA PHE A 100 8.77 -0.36 22.89
C PHE A 100 9.96 0.61 22.90
N ARG A 101 10.46 0.99 21.72
CA ARG A 101 11.52 2.00 21.58
C ARG A 101 11.13 3.37 22.14
N ALA A 102 9.89 3.80 21.91
CA ALA A 102 9.39 5.08 22.41
C ALA A 102 9.38 5.12 23.95
N SER A 103 9.02 4.02 24.61
CA SER A 103 9.05 3.90 26.07
C SER A 103 10.45 4.10 26.68
N PHE A 104 11.52 3.79 25.93
CA PHE A 104 12.91 3.99 26.37
C PHE A 104 13.55 5.28 25.80
N ARG A 105 12.77 6.14 25.13
CA ARG A 105 13.24 7.39 24.49
C ARG A 105 14.43 7.19 23.54
N GLY A 106 14.50 6.03 22.88
CA GLY A 106 15.56 5.70 21.95
C GLY A 106 16.25 4.37 22.27
N VAL A 107 17.37 4.13 21.59
CA VAL A 107 18.18 2.92 21.75
C VAL A 107 19.64 3.34 21.86
N VAL A 108 20.22 3.17 23.05
CA VAL A 108 21.64 3.46 23.30
C VAL A 108 22.49 2.21 23.03
N ASP A 109 22.10 1.07 23.60
CA ASP A 109 22.74 -0.23 23.37
C ASP A 109 21.82 -1.15 22.55
N LYS A 110 22.23 -1.42 21.30
CA LYS A 110 21.49 -2.29 20.38
C LYS A 110 21.43 -3.75 20.85
N ARG A 111 22.50 -4.26 21.46
CA ARG A 111 22.57 -5.66 21.95
C ARG A 111 21.59 -5.85 23.11
N PHE A 112 21.61 -4.91 24.06
CA PHE A 112 20.69 -4.94 25.19
C PHE A 112 19.23 -4.71 24.77
N PHE A 113 18.99 -3.84 23.79
CA PHE A 113 17.66 -3.63 23.22
C PHE A 113 17.11 -4.90 22.57
N LEU A 114 17.91 -5.59 21.74
CA LEU A 114 17.51 -6.84 21.10
C LEU A 114 17.26 -7.95 22.13
N TYR A 115 18.10 -8.04 23.18
CA TYR A 115 17.88 -8.97 24.29
C TYR A 115 16.51 -8.75 24.95
N ARG A 116 16.14 -7.50 25.27
CA ARG A 116 14.83 -7.21 25.88
C ARG A 116 13.68 -7.39 24.92
N LEU A 117 13.85 -7.02 23.65
CA LEU A 117 12.83 -7.23 22.63
C LEU A 117 12.50 -8.72 22.50
N ALA A 118 13.52 -9.58 22.45
CA ALA A 118 13.35 -11.03 22.44
C ALA A 118 12.66 -11.52 23.71
N LYS A 119 13.02 -11.02 24.90
CA LYS A 119 12.39 -11.45 26.15
C LYS A 119 10.90 -11.07 26.29
N VAL A 120 10.45 -10.00 25.63
CA VAL A 120 9.07 -9.49 25.76
C VAL A 120 8.15 -10.03 24.67
N TYR A 121 8.69 -10.33 23.48
CA TYR A 121 7.90 -10.68 22.29
C TYR A 121 8.26 -12.04 21.67
N ALA A 122 9.17 -12.82 22.26
CA ALA A 122 9.33 -14.26 22.00
C ALA A 122 8.47 -15.08 22.96
#